data_AF-A0A6A2FCH6-F1
#
_entry.id   AF-A0A6A2FCH6-F1
#
_cell.length_a   1.000
_cell.length_b   1.000
_cell.length_c   1.000
_cell.angle_alpha   90.00
_cell.angle_beta   90.00
_cell.angle_gamma   90.00
#
_symmetry.space_group_name_H-M   'P 1'
#
loop_
_entity.id
_entity.type
_entity.pdbx_description
1 polymer ?
#
loop_
_entity_poly.entity_id
_entity_poly.type
_entity_poly.pdbx_seq_one_letter_code
_entity_poly.pdbx_strand_id
1 'polypeptide(L)'
;MNVENKENEITNQLNIANNEGAIFLVKNTRFAKRFAKLNEEVACDARYNGIMESLKLYLTSRDGIDMPTKLKDGGFKESEIIEATIKKQKYAKRLELNKFYESAQWIDSQLFSKIKMDFEAHVMPLINNGALKDEVFKELTIKVIQPVLDLINTEGENDDVLNYNADDIFGMVYYLTGQCHLNWKNYDSI
;
A
#
# COMPACT_ATOMS: atom_id res chain seq x y z
N MET A 1 56.23 3.96 -14.96
CA MET A 1 56.00 2.56 -15.38
C MET A 1 55.18 1.90 -14.29
N ASN A 2 53.89 1.67 -14.58
CA ASN A 2 52.90 0.73 -14.00
C ASN A 2 52.72 0.67 -12.46
N VAL A 3 51.52 0.54 -11.88
CA VAL A 3 50.27 -0.13 -12.30
C VAL A 3 49.07 0.58 -11.65
N GLU A 4 48.03 0.92 -12.44
CA GLU A 4 46.68 1.20 -11.92
C GLU A 4 45.95 -0.13 -11.68
N ASN A 5 45.49 -0.35 -10.45
CA ASN A 5 44.58 -1.44 -10.09
C ASN A 5 43.16 -1.00 -10.45
N LYS A 6 42.56 -1.59 -11.49
CA LYS A 6 41.12 -1.47 -11.73
C LYS A 6 40.41 -2.70 -11.17
N GLU A 7 39.50 -2.42 -10.25
CA GLU A 7 38.56 -3.34 -9.62
C GLU A 7 37.76 -4.10 -10.69
N ASN A 8 37.78 -5.43 -10.61
CA ASN A 8 36.94 -6.30 -11.42
C ASN A 8 35.52 -6.27 -10.86
N GLU A 9 34.62 -5.53 -11.49
CA GLU A 9 33.18 -5.76 -11.38
C GLU A 9 32.87 -7.15 -11.95
N ILE A 10 32.48 -8.08 -11.08
CA ILE A 10 31.98 -9.39 -11.49
C ILE A 10 30.56 -9.18 -12.04
N THR A 11 30.48 -8.87 -13.34
CA THR A 11 29.24 -8.99 -14.10
C THR A 11 28.86 -10.47 -14.16
N ASN A 12 27.72 -10.85 -13.56
CA ASN A 12 27.16 -12.20 -13.68
C ASN A 12 27.00 -12.57 -15.16
N GLN A 13 27.90 -13.41 -15.69
CA GLN A 13 27.79 -13.97 -17.02
C GLN A 13 26.95 -15.24 -16.97
N LEU A 14 25.78 -15.21 -17.61
CA LEU A 14 24.95 -16.39 -17.83
C LEU A 14 25.40 -17.06 -19.14
N ASN A 15 26.02 -18.25 -19.03
CA ASN A 15 26.34 -19.08 -20.19
C ASN A 15 25.11 -19.91 -20.58
N ILE A 16 24.39 -19.47 -21.61
CA ILE A 16 23.26 -20.22 -22.18
C ILE A 16 23.68 -20.73 -23.55
N ALA A 17 23.84 -22.05 -23.69
CA ALA A 17 24.38 -22.66 -24.90
C ALA A 17 23.38 -22.73 -26.07
N ASN A 18 22.07 -22.69 -25.83
CA ASN A 18 21.01 -22.59 -26.85
C ASN A 18 19.71 -22.10 -26.19
N ASN A 19 19.14 -20.99 -26.66
CA ASN A 19 17.81 -20.55 -26.27
C ASN A 19 17.01 -20.14 -27.51
N GLU A 20 15.89 -20.81 -27.76
CA GLU A 20 14.95 -20.50 -28.85
C GLU A 20 13.81 -19.55 -28.40
N GLY A 21 13.83 -19.09 -27.14
CA GLY A 21 12.87 -18.11 -26.60
C GLY A 21 13.50 -16.75 -26.31
N ALA A 22 12.68 -15.70 -26.22
CA ALA A 22 13.16 -14.39 -25.77
C ALA A 22 13.63 -14.46 -24.29
N ILE A 23 14.88 -14.08 -24.02
CA ILE A 23 15.38 -13.90 -22.64
C ILE A 23 14.76 -12.61 -22.09
N PHE A 24 13.67 -12.72 -21.34
CA PHE A 24 13.19 -11.61 -20.52
C PHE A 24 14.00 -11.56 -19.22
N LEU A 25 15.04 -10.72 -19.20
CA LEU A 25 15.78 -10.40 -18.00
C LEU A 25 14.94 -9.41 -17.18
N VAL A 26 13.96 -9.92 -16.42
CA VAL A 26 13.09 -9.10 -15.58
C VAL A 26 13.97 -8.49 -14.48
N LYS A 27 14.25 -7.19 -14.57
CA LYS A 27 14.87 -6.46 -13.48
C LYS A 27 13.83 -6.35 -12.36
N ASN A 28 13.97 -7.16 -11.32
CA ASN A 28 13.10 -7.08 -10.15
C ASN A 28 13.14 -5.67 -9.56
N THR A 29 11.98 -5.02 -9.50
CA THR A 29 11.86 -3.68 -8.94
C THR A 29 12.19 -3.69 -7.44
N ARG A 30 12.36 -2.51 -6.85
CA ARG A 30 12.51 -2.40 -5.40
C ARG A 30 11.29 -2.95 -4.64
N PHE A 31 10.10 -2.92 -5.24
CA PHE A 31 8.89 -3.37 -4.58
C PHE A 31 8.73 -4.89 -4.65
N ALA A 32 8.90 -5.49 -5.82
CA ALA A 32 8.96 -6.96 -5.96
C ALA A 32 9.99 -7.61 -5.04
N LYS A 33 11.17 -6.99 -4.86
CA LYS A 33 12.18 -7.48 -3.90
C LYS A 33 11.69 -7.51 -2.45
N ARG A 34 10.77 -6.63 -2.06
CA ARG A 34 10.20 -6.62 -0.69
C ARG A 34 9.21 -7.76 -0.50
N PHE A 35 8.38 -8.07 -1.51
CA PHE A 35 7.52 -9.24 -1.45
C PHE A 35 8.33 -10.54 -1.39
N ALA A 36 9.37 -10.67 -2.22
CA ALA A 36 10.27 -11.83 -2.16
C ALA A 36 10.95 -11.97 -0.79
N LYS A 37 11.51 -10.87 -0.26
CA LYS A 37 12.14 -10.86 1.07
C LYS A 37 11.13 -11.16 2.19
N LEU A 38 9.87 -10.75 2.06
CA LEU A 38 8.84 -11.07 3.04
C LEU A 38 8.59 -12.59 3.11
N ASN A 39 8.49 -13.27 1.97
CA ASN A 39 8.33 -14.73 1.94
C ASN A 39 9.50 -15.42 2.65
N GLU A 40 10.74 -14.94 2.45
CA GLU A 40 11.93 -15.43 3.17
C GLU A 40 11.86 -15.14 4.68
N GLU A 41 11.46 -13.93 5.06
CA GLU A 41 11.31 -13.52 6.46
C GLU A 41 10.29 -14.42 7.19
N VAL A 42 9.15 -14.73 6.56
CA VAL A 42 8.15 -15.64 7.13
C VAL A 42 8.64 -17.08 7.20
N ALA A 43 9.27 -17.58 6.13
CA ALA A 43 9.76 -18.96 6.08
C ALA A 43 10.83 -19.25 7.15
N CYS A 44 11.64 -18.24 7.50
CA CYS A 44 12.68 -18.35 8.52
C CYS A 44 12.29 -17.74 9.88
N ASP A 45 11.05 -17.28 10.06
CA ASP A 45 10.58 -16.55 11.25
C ASP A 45 11.49 -15.37 11.64
N ALA A 46 12.06 -14.68 10.66
CA ALA A 46 12.96 -13.55 10.86
C ALA A 46 12.17 -12.30 11.27
N ARG A 47 12.07 -12.07 12.58
CA ARG A 47 11.30 -10.95 13.15
C ARG A 47 12.12 -9.67 13.27
N TYR A 48 11.45 -8.55 13.03
CA TYR A 48 11.93 -7.19 13.28
C TYR A 48 11.26 -6.61 14.53
N ASN A 49 12.08 -6.14 15.47
CA ASN A 49 11.64 -5.71 16.81
C ASN A 49 11.21 -4.24 16.89
N GLY A 50 11.19 -3.51 15.78
CA GLY A 50 10.86 -2.08 15.73
C GLY A 50 9.63 -1.78 14.89
N ILE A 51 9.22 -0.52 14.88
CA ILE A 51 8.33 0.04 13.85
C ILE A 51 9.14 1.06 13.06
N MET A 52 9.18 0.89 11.74
CA MET A 52 9.83 1.78 10.82
C MET A 52 9.19 3.16 10.86
N GLU A 53 10.01 4.22 10.82
CA GLU A 53 9.50 5.60 10.89
C GLU A 53 8.50 5.91 9.77
N SER A 54 8.75 5.35 8.57
CA SER A 54 7.86 5.50 7.42
C SER A 54 6.49 4.84 7.62
N LEU A 55 6.40 3.75 8.38
CA LEU A 55 5.12 3.14 8.75
C LEU A 55 4.49 3.87 9.93
N LYS A 56 5.28 4.22 10.94
CA LYS A 56 4.85 4.93 12.15
C LYS A 56 4.08 6.21 11.84
N LEU A 57 4.48 6.92 10.78
CA LEU A 57 3.77 8.07 10.25
C LEU A 57 2.27 7.80 10.00
N TYR A 58 1.93 6.61 9.49
CA TYR A 58 0.57 6.20 9.13
C TYR A 58 -0.19 5.54 10.28
N LEU A 59 0.51 5.05 11.31
CA LEU A 59 -0.10 4.47 12.52
C LEU A 59 -0.51 5.54 13.54
N THR A 60 0.00 6.77 13.37
CA THR A 60 -0.21 7.85 14.33
C THR A 60 -1.44 8.67 13.92
N SER A 61 -2.50 8.62 14.73
CA SER A 61 -3.70 9.44 14.52
C SER A 61 -3.37 10.93 14.56
N ARG A 62 -3.89 11.69 13.59
CA ARG A 62 -3.60 13.14 13.43
C ARG A 62 -4.68 14.09 13.95
N ASP A 63 -5.93 13.65 14.03
CA ASP A 63 -7.05 14.45 14.53
C ASP A 63 -7.96 13.62 15.45
N GLY A 64 -9.05 14.24 15.92
CA GLY A 64 -10.01 13.64 16.85
C GLY A 64 -11.34 13.21 16.23
N ILE A 65 -11.52 13.34 14.90
CA ILE A 65 -12.76 12.96 14.22
C ILE A 65 -12.63 11.51 13.74
N ASP A 66 -13.54 10.66 14.20
CA ASP A 66 -13.50 9.24 13.86
C ASP A 66 -13.96 8.96 12.41
N MET A 67 -13.60 7.78 11.91
CA MET A 67 -13.95 7.35 10.56
C MET A 67 -15.47 7.33 10.31
N PRO A 68 -16.32 6.78 11.21
CA PRO A 68 -17.77 6.81 11.03
C PRO A 68 -18.32 8.23 10.82
N THR A 69 -17.87 9.21 11.61
CA THR A 69 -18.28 10.61 11.45
C THR A 69 -17.84 11.17 10.10
N LYS A 70 -16.58 10.93 9.70
CA LYS A 70 -16.07 11.38 8.39
C LYS A 70 -16.87 10.82 7.22
N LEU A 71 -17.18 9.52 7.24
CA LEU A 71 -17.97 8.89 6.19
C LEU A 71 -19.41 9.41 6.18
N LYS A 72 -20.03 9.59 7.35
CA LYS A 72 -21.37 10.18 7.46
C LYS A 72 -21.41 11.60 6.87
N ASP A 73 -20.41 12.41 7.18
CA ASP A 73 -20.21 13.75 6.62
C ASP A 73 -20.02 13.73 5.09
N GLY A 74 -19.39 12.68 4.56
CA GLY A 74 -19.25 12.40 3.13
C GLY A 74 -20.49 11.81 2.46
N GLY A 75 -21.62 11.68 3.18
CA GLY A 75 -22.89 11.21 2.63
C GLY A 75 -23.09 9.70 2.59
N PHE A 76 -22.28 8.93 3.32
CA PHE A 76 -22.44 7.48 3.43
C PHE A 76 -23.64 7.12 4.33
N LYS A 77 -24.36 6.06 3.95
CA LYS A 77 -25.44 5.47 4.74
C LYS A 77 -24.88 4.60 5.87
N GLU A 78 -25.67 4.41 6.91
CA GLU A 78 -25.29 3.60 8.07
C GLU A 78 -24.81 2.19 7.69
N SER A 79 -25.49 1.52 6.75
CA SER A 79 -25.09 0.19 6.27
C SER A 79 -23.71 0.20 5.58
N GLU A 80 -23.39 1.25 4.83
CA GLU A 80 -22.10 1.41 4.16
C GLU A 80 -21.00 1.70 5.20
N ILE A 81 -21.31 2.47 6.25
CA ILE A 81 -20.39 2.77 7.35
C ILE A 81 -20.06 1.50 8.17
N ILE A 82 -21.05 0.65 8.42
CA ILE A 82 -20.85 -0.65 9.07
C ILE A 82 -19.90 -1.51 8.24
N GLU A 83 -20.12 -1.61 6.93
CA GLU A 83 -19.24 -2.38 6.04
C GLU A 83 -17.81 -1.81 6.02
N ALA A 84 -17.67 -0.49 5.90
CA ALA A 84 -16.38 0.19 5.97
C ALA A 84 -15.64 -0.09 7.28
N THR A 85 -16.36 -0.10 8.40
CA THR A 85 -15.81 -0.43 9.72
C THR A 85 -15.30 -1.87 9.78
N ILE A 86 -16.04 -2.83 9.21
CA ILE A 86 -15.61 -4.23 9.14
C ILE A 86 -14.34 -4.36 8.30
N LYS A 87 -14.27 -3.73 7.13
CA LYS A 87 -13.09 -3.77 6.26
C LYS A 87 -11.87 -3.11 6.93
N LYS A 88 -12.06 -1.95 7.58
CA LYS A 88 -11.02 -1.29 8.39
C LYS A 88 -10.46 -2.25 9.45
N GLN A 89 -11.33 -2.88 10.23
CA GLN A 89 -10.92 -3.78 11.31
C GLN A 89 -10.23 -5.04 10.78
N LYS A 90 -10.72 -5.61 9.67
CA LYS A 90 -10.08 -6.76 9.01
C LYS A 90 -8.65 -6.42 8.60
N TYR A 91 -8.44 -5.31 7.91
CA TYR A 91 -7.10 -4.88 7.51
C TYR A 91 -6.23 -4.56 8.74
N ALA A 92 -6.73 -3.84 9.73
CA ALA A 92 -5.98 -3.52 10.94
C ALA A 92 -5.44 -4.77 11.66
N LYS A 93 -6.22 -5.85 11.70
CA LYS A 93 -5.75 -7.14 12.25
C LYS A 93 -4.59 -7.73 11.42
N ARG A 94 -4.66 -7.66 10.09
CA ARG A 94 -3.58 -8.13 9.21
C ARG A 94 -2.30 -7.32 9.39
N LEU A 95 -2.43 -6.00 9.49
CA LEU A 95 -1.32 -5.10 9.79
C LEU A 95 -0.67 -5.46 11.14
N GLU A 96 -1.46 -5.64 12.19
CA GLU A 96 -0.94 -6.00 13.52
C GLU A 96 -0.22 -7.35 13.56
N LEU A 97 -0.69 -8.34 12.78
CA LEU A 97 -0.04 -9.65 12.68
C LEU A 97 1.29 -9.60 11.93
N ASN A 98 1.37 -8.78 10.88
CA ASN A 98 2.52 -8.74 9.97
C ASN A 98 3.54 -7.65 10.29
N LYS A 99 3.23 -6.72 11.20
CA LYS A 99 4.15 -5.63 11.58
C LYS A 99 5.49 -6.12 12.14
N PHE A 100 5.62 -7.38 12.53
CA PHE A 100 6.90 -7.92 13.01
C PHE A 100 7.83 -8.37 11.88
N TYR A 101 7.49 -8.14 10.61
CA TYR A 101 8.35 -8.39 9.46
C TYR A 101 8.74 -7.05 8.82
N GLU A 102 10.05 -6.83 8.63
CA GLU A 102 10.57 -5.57 8.08
C GLU A 102 9.99 -5.30 6.69
N SER A 103 9.92 -6.35 5.86
CA SER A 103 9.44 -6.24 4.49
C SER A 103 7.93 -5.93 4.44
N ALA A 104 7.14 -6.51 5.34
CA ALA A 104 5.71 -6.18 5.46
C ALA A 104 5.50 -4.71 5.83
N GLN A 105 6.28 -4.17 6.78
CA GLN A 105 6.19 -2.76 7.15
C GLN A 105 6.53 -1.82 5.98
N TRP A 106 7.55 -2.16 5.19
CA TRP A 106 7.88 -1.41 3.98
C TRP A 106 6.77 -1.47 2.93
N ILE A 107 6.13 -2.63 2.77
CA ILE A 107 5.03 -2.82 1.83
C ILE A 107 3.84 -1.97 2.25
N ASP A 108 3.36 -2.12 3.48
CA ASP A 108 2.24 -1.32 4.02
C ASP A 108 2.52 0.19 3.94
N SER A 109 3.73 0.62 4.30
CA SER A 109 4.14 2.03 4.21
C SER A 109 4.08 2.56 2.77
N GLN A 110 4.52 1.78 1.79
CA GLN A 110 4.46 2.17 0.37
C GLN A 110 3.02 2.18 -0.16
N LEU A 111 2.19 1.21 0.23
CA LEU A 111 0.77 1.16 -0.15
C LEU A 111 0.00 2.33 0.44
N PHE A 112 0.21 2.66 1.71
CA PHE A 112 -0.40 3.85 2.33
C PHE A 112 0.03 5.14 1.65
N SER A 113 1.31 5.26 1.29
CA SER A 113 1.81 6.43 0.56
C SER A 113 1.11 6.59 -0.80
N LYS A 114 1.00 5.50 -1.57
CA LYS A 114 0.30 5.50 -2.85
C LYS A 114 -1.18 5.82 -2.70
N ILE A 115 -1.89 5.15 -1.79
CA ILE A 115 -3.31 5.40 -1.53
C ILE A 115 -3.53 6.86 -1.19
N LYS A 116 -2.74 7.42 -0.26
CA LYS A 116 -2.86 8.82 0.15
C LYS A 116 -2.62 9.77 -1.02
N MET A 117 -1.54 9.57 -1.78
CA MET A 117 -1.19 10.41 -2.93
C MET A 117 -2.29 10.39 -4.00
N ASP A 118 -2.78 9.20 -4.37
CA ASP A 118 -3.81 9.05 -5.39
C ASP A 118 -5.16 9.63 -4.92
N PHE A 119 -5.50 9.43 -3.64
CA PHE A 119 -6.70 10.02 -3.03
C PHE A 119 -6.64 11.55 -3.02
N GLU A 120 -5.52 12.14 -2.62
CA GLU A 120 -5.33 13.59 -2.62
C GLU A 120 -5.34 14.19 -4.04
N ALA A 121 -4.80 13.47 -5.02
CA ALA A 121 -4.75 13.93 -6.41
C ALA A 121 -6.10 13.85 -7.12
N HIS A 122 -6.92 12.84 -6.82
CA HIS A 122 -8.11 12.50 -7.62
C HIS A 122 -9.43 12.60 -6.86
N VAL A 123 -9.46 12.21 -5.58
CA VAL A 123 -10.69 12.12 -4.80
C VAL A 123 -10.95 13.41 -4.02
N MET A 124 -9.92 13.96 -3.37
CA MET A 124 -10.05 15.22 -2.61
C MET A 124 -10.58 16.40 -3.44
N PRO A 125 -10.17 16.62 -4.69
CA PRO A 125 -10.74 17.71 -5.50
C PRO A 125 -12.25 17.55 -5.73
N LEU A 126 -12.73 16.32 -5.92
CA LEU A 126 -14.17 16.06 -6.08
C LEU A 126 -14.94 16.36 -4.80
N ILE A 127 -14.41 15.93 -3.65
CA ILE A 127 -14.99 16.25 -2.33
C ILE A 127 -15.05 17.77 -2.13
N ASN A 128 -13.96 18.48 -2.41
CA ASN A 128 -13.88 19.93 -2.24
C ASN A 128 -14.84 20.69 -3.17
N ASN A 129 -15.14 20.13 -4.35
CA ASN A 129 -16.10 20.68 -5.30
C ASN A 129 -17.56 20.26 -5.01
N GLY A 130 -17.81 19.51 -3.94
CA GLY A 130 -19.16 19.09 -3.56
C GLY A 130 -19.77 18.04 -4.50
N ALA A 131 -18.95 17.22 -5.15
CA ALA A 131 -19.41 16.11 -5.99
C ALA A 131 -20.27 15.11 -5.20
N LEU A 132 -21.15 14.38 -5.89
CA LEU A 132 -22.01 13.40 -5.23
C LEU A 132 -21.19 12.21 -4.71
N LYS A 133 -21.64 11.61 -3.60
CA LYS A 133 -20.97 10.45 -2.97
C LYS A 133 -20.69 9.32 -3.98
N ASP A 134 -21.62 9.03 -4.89
CA ASP A 134 -21.44 7.97 -5.89
C ASP A 134 -20.35 8.31 -6.93
N GLU A 135 -20.18 9.59 -7.27
CA GLU A 135 -19.10 10.05 -8.16
C GLU A 135 -17.74 9.96 -7.47
N VAL A 136 -17.66 10.42 -6.21
CA VAL A 136 -16.48 10.31 -5.36
C VAL A 136 -16.07 8.84 -5.20
N PHE A 137 -17.03 7.96 -4.94
CA PHE A 137 -16.77 6.53 -4.75
C PHE A 137 -16.33 5.84 -6.05
N LYS A 138 -16.90 6.23 -7.20
CA LYS A 138 -16.46 5.74 -8.51
C LYS A 138 -15.02 6.17 -8.79
N GLU A 139 -14.67 7.42 -8.53
CA GLU A 139 -13.31 7.92 -8.76
C GLU A 139 -12.31 7.24 -7.81
N LEU A 140 -12.66 7.07 -6.53
CA LEU A 140 -11.87 6.29 -5.58
C LEU A 140 -11.58 4.89 -6.11
N THR A 141 -12.60 4.19 -6.61
CA THR A 141 -12.45 2.83 -7.13
C THR A 141 -11.49 2.78 -8.32
N ILE A 142 -11.64 3.70 -9.28
CA ILE A 142 -10.88 3.69 -10.54
C ILE A 142 -9.45 4.23 -10.35
N LYS A 143 -9.27 5.26 -9.50
CA LYS A 143 -8.00 5.99 -9.38
C LYS A 143 -7.16 5.60 -8.17
N VAL A 144 -7.75 4.97 -7.16
CA VAL A 144 -7.04 4.60 -5.93
C VAL A 144 -7.05 3.08 -5.75
N ILE A 145 -8.22 2.45 -5.72
CA ILE A 145 -8.33 1.02 -5.43
C ILE A 145 -7.70 0.17 -6.54
N GLN A 146 -8.17 0.35 -7.79
CA GLN A 146 -7.68 -0.45 -8.91
C GLN A 146 -6.17 -0.28 -9.14
N PRO A 147 -5.58 0.93 -9.15
CA PRO A 147 -4.14 1.07 -9.39
C PRO A 147 -3.28 0.50 -8.27
N VAL A 148 -3.78 0.47 -7.03
CA VAL A 148 -3.07 -0.18 -5.92
C VAL A 148 -3.19 -1.69 -6.02
N LEU A 149 -4.36 -2.21 -6.38
CA LEU A 149 -4.58 -3.64 -6.63
C LEU A 149 -3.71 -4.15 -7.79
N ASP A 150 -3.65 -3.43 -8.89
CA ASP A 150 -2.82 -3.79 -10.04
C ASP A 150 -1.33 -3.77 -9.68
N LEU A 151 -0.91 -2.80 -8.87
CA LEU A 151 0.46 -2.71 -8.38
C LEU A 151 0.84 -3.95 -7.56
N ILE A 152 0.00 -4.38 -6.61
CA ILE A 152 0.29 -5.57 -5.78
C ILE A 152 0.19 -6.86 -6.59
N ASN A 153 -0.73 -6.96 -7.54
CA ASN A 153 -0.84 -8.15 -8.40
C ASN A 153 0.38 -8.30 -9.32
N THR A 154 0.97 -7.18 -9.73
CA THR A 154 2.17 -7.18 -10.59
C THR A 154 3.44 -7.39 -9.79
N GLU A 155 3.62 -6.65 -8.69
CA GLU A 155 4.86 -6.64 -7.92
C GLU A 155 4.93 -7.76 -6.88
N GLY A 156 3.77 -8.20 -6.39
CA GLY A 156 3.59 -9.28 -5.42
C GLY A 156 2.95 -10.52 -6.05
N GLU A 157 3.22 -10.81 -7.33
CA GLU A 157 2.62 -11.96 -8.03
C GLU A 157 2.80 -13.31 -7.30
N ASN A 158 3.86 -13.44 -6.50
CA ASN A 158 4.20 -14.63 -5.71
C ASN A 158 4.06 -14.39 -4.18
N ASP A 159 3.30 -13.38 -3.77
CA ASP A 159 3.06 -13.07 -2.36
C ASP A 159 1.92 -13.93 -1.77
N ASP A 160 2.30 -14.98 -1.04
CA ASP A 160 1.36 -15.80 -0.28
C ASP A 160 1.18 -15.33 1.17
N VAL A 161 1.97 -14.36 1.62
CA VAL A 161 1.98 -13.87 3.01
C VAL A 161 0.95 -12.79 3.22
N LEU A 162 1.08 -11.65 2.50
CA LEU A 162 0.14 -10.56 2.65
C LEU A 162 -1.06 -10.75 1.77
N ASN A 163 -0.92 -11.32 0.56
CA ASN A 163 -2.01 -11.71 -0.34
C ASN A 163 -3.24 -10.78 -0.21
N TYR A 164 -2.99 -9.49 -0.41
CA TYR A 164 -4.01 -8.46 -0.27
C TYR A 164 -4.91 -8.47 -1.49
N ASN A 165 -6.20 -8.31 -1.26
CA ASN A 165 -7.18 -8.16 -2.34
C ASN A 165 -7.88 -6.80 -2.25
N ALA A 166 -8.83 -6.56 -3.15
CA ALA A 166 -9.57 -5.30 -3.22
C ALA A 166 -10.21 -4.90 -1.87
N ASP A 167 -10.72 -5.87 -1.10
CA ASP A 167 -11.33 -5.62 0.21
C ASP A 167 -10.30 -5.13 1.23
N ASP A 168 -9.06 -5.62 1.17
CA ASP A 168 -7.97 -5.14 2.02
C ASP A 168 -7.55 -3.72 1.62
N ILE A 169 -7.52 -3.40 0.33
CA ILE A 169 -7.21 -2.04 -0.15
C ILE A 169 -8.29 -1.05 0.29
N PHE A 170 -9.57 -1.41 0.21
CA PHE A 170 -10.64 -0.62 0.84
C PHE A 170 -10.43 -0.52 2.36
N GLY A 171 -10.04 -1.61 3.01
CA GLY A 171 -9.67 -1.62 4.42
C GLY A 171 -8.55 -0.64 4.77
N MET A 172 -7.52 -0.53 3.92
CA MET A 172 -6.43 0.45 4.05
C MET A 172 -6.94 1.90 3.93
N VAL A 173 -7.83 2.18 2.97
CA VAL A 173 -8.45 3.51 2.81
C VAL A 173 -9.23 3.88 4.08
N TYR A 174 -10.05 2.98 4.60
CA TYR A 174 -10.81 3.23 5.83
C TYR A 174 -9.93 3.28 7.08
N TYR A 175 -8.83 2.53 7.11
CA TYR A 175 -7.81 2.64 8.15
C TYR A 175 -7.18 4.03 8.16
N LEU A 176 -6.70 4.51 7.01
CA LEU A 176 -6.13 5.85 6.85
C LEU A 176 -7.14 6.95 7.16
N THR A 177 -8.41 6.77 6.81
CA THR A 177 -9.49 7.68 7.21
C THR A 177 -9.60 7.76 8.73
N GLY A 178 -9.57 6.61 9.42
CA GLY A 178 -9.63 6.55 10.87
C GLY A 178 -8.37 6.99 11.60
N GLN A 179 -7.21 6.96 10.93
CA GLN A 179 -5.96 7.57 11.40
C GLN A 179 -5.82 9.04 10.98
N CYS A 180 -6.86 9.59 10.34
CA CYS A 180 -6.94 11.00 9.99
C CYS A 180 -5.95 11.45 8.90
N HIS A 181 -5.59 10.52 8.01
CA HIS A 181 -4.84 10.83 6.81
C HIS A 181 -5.72 11.16 5.60
N LEU A 182 -6.98 10.73 5.61
CA LEU A 182 -7.95 10.96 4.54
C LEU A 182 -9.22 11.60 5.11
N ASN A 183 -9.71 12.64 4.44
CA ASN A 183 -10.92 13.35 4.81
C ASN A 183 -11.97 13.17 3.73
N TRP A 184 -13.23 13.03 4.16
CA TRP A 184 -14.38 12.80 3.28
C TRP A 184 -15.30 14.01 3.17
N LYS A 185 -14.84 15.13 3.74
CA LYS A 185 -15.42 16.46 3.71
C LYS A 185 -14.29 17.47 3.88
N ASN A 186 -14.48 18.67 3.36
CA ASN A 186 -13.57 19.77 3.66
C ASN A 186 -13.79 20.23 5.11
N TYR A 187 -12.81 19.98 5.98
CA TYR A 187 -12.81 20.42 7.37
C TYR A 187 -11.99 21.71 7.60
N ASP A 188 -11.25 22.17 6.58
CA ASP A 188 -10.41 23.37 6.65
C ASP A 188 -11.21 24.67 6.44
N SER A 189 -12.51 24.57 6.20
CA SER A 189 -13.44 25.69 5.95
C SER A 189 -14.25 26.12 7.18
N ILE A 190 -13.74 25.92 8.40
CA ILE A 190 -14.36 26.39 9.65
C ILE A 190 -13.61 27.59 10.20
#